data_AF-A0A128EXU8-F1
#
_entry.id   AF-A0A128EXU8-F1
#
_cell.length_a   1.000
_cell.length_b   1.000
_cell.length_c   1.000
_cell.angle_alpha   90.00
_cell.angle_beta   90.00
_cell.angle_gamma   90.00
#
_symmetry.space_group_name_H-M   'P 1'
#
loop_
_entity.id
_entity.type
_entity.pdbx_description
1 polymer ?
#
loop_
_entity_poly.entity_id
_entity_poly.type
_entity_poly.pdbx_seq_one_letter_code
_entity_poly.pdbx_strand_id
1 'polypeptide(L)'
;MLTLLLVLVVIHIFSEFYLFPLMSSKRQGLILVAALQAGLAFIAFTIVGTPLLTAFIATLALSAQYAVLSHCMTMPSERLRGMLLKLTLHIVLIALITAFAVTIDQRHAAWEAVVSAKWQTLLCWGLAYLLALKPSSSAIALILQNWTQELTATEDAATNRPLKEAGTFIGYFERTLIVTFVLWGQLPGVALVLAAKSVFRFGDLKDHGSRMFTEYVMLGTFASAMFGIGCGLLGDYLGKL
;
A
#
# COMPACT_ATOMS: atom_id res chain seq x y z
N MET A 1 20.54 8.65 1.27
CA MET A 1 19.65 8.23 2.39
C MET A 1 18.20 7.97 1.94
N LEU A 2 17.57 8.89 1.20
CA LEU A 2 16.16 8.80 0.80
C LEU A 2 15.83 7.53 -0.01
N THR A 3 16.68 7.12 -0.97
CA THR A 3 16.44 5.92 -1.77
C THR A 3 16.52 4.63 -0.98
N LEU A 4 17.46 4.52 -0.03
CA LEU A 4 17.51 3.36 0.87
C LEU A 4 16.24 3.28 1.69
N LEU A 5 15.80 4.41 2.26
CA LEU A 5 14.53 4.48 2.99
C LEU A 5 13.35 4.07 2.11
N LEU A 6 13.28 4.58 0.88
CA LEU A 6 12.24 4.26 -0.09
C LEU A 6 12.22 2.77 -0.43
N VAL A 7 13.37 2.16 -0.70
CA VAL A 7 13.51 0.72 -0.97
C VAL A 7 13.04 -0.11 0.22
N LEU A 8 13.43 0.27 1.45
CA LEU A 8 13.00 -0.43 2.67
C LEU A 8 11.48 -0.28 2.90
N VAL A 9 10.90 0.88 2.61
CA VAL A 9 9.44 1.09 2.64
C VAL A 9 8.73 0.24 1.59
N VAL A 10 9.25 0.17 0.36
CA VAL A 10 8.69 -0.68 -0.70
C VAL A 10 8.73 -2.16 -0.28
N ILE A 11 9.87 -2.63 0.24
CA ILE A 11 10.04 -3.98 0.77
C ILE A 11 9.00 -4.26 1.87
N HIS A 12 8.78 -3.31 2.78
CA HIS A 12 7.81 -3.45 3.86
C HIS A 12 6.36 -3.50 3.35
N ILE A 13 5.95 -2.56 2.50
CA ILE A 13 4.60 -2.52 1.91
C ILE A 13 4.30 -3.81 1.14
N PHE A 14 5.27 -4.26 0.34
CA PHE A 14 5.13 -5.51 -0.42
C PHE A 14 5.02 -6.72 0.51
N SER A 15 5.88 -6.80 1.51
CA SER A 15 5.86 -7.87 2.53
C SER A 15 4.52 -7.94 3.26
N GLU A 16 4.03 -6.81 3.75
CA GLU A 16 2.82 -6.72 4.59
C GLU A 16 1.53 -6.96 3.79
N PHE A 17 1.36 -6.30 2.64
CA PHE A 17 0.07 -6.32 1.93
C PHE A 17 0.01 -7.37 0.82
N TYR A 18 1.15 -7.78 0.26
CA TYR A 18 1.18 -8.70 -0.88
C TYR A 18 1.60 -10.10 -0.47
N LEU A 19 2.70 -10.21 0.28
CA LEU A 19 3.31 -11.50 0.59
C LEU A 19 2.67 -12.19 1.80
N PHE A 20 2.48 -11.46 2.90
CA PHE A 20 1.91 -12.03 4.13
C PHE A 20 0.51 -12.64 3.92
N PRO A 21 -0.43 -12.02 3.16
CA PRO A 21 -1.75 -12.61 2.92
C PRO A 21 -1.74 -13.86 2.03
N LEU A 22 -0.65 -14.14 1.31
CA LEU A 22 -0.51 -15.37 0.50
C LEU A 22 -0.14 -16.59 1.35
N MET A 23 0.27 -16.39 2.61
CA MET A 23 0.75 -17.46 3.47
C MET A 23 -0.40 -18.21 4.15
N SER A 24 -0.42 -19.53 3.99
CA SER A 24 -1.49 -20.40 4.52
C SER A 24 -1.52 -20.47 6.05
N SER A 25 -0.35 -20.42 6.70
CA SER A 25 -0.21 -20.45 8.15
C SER A 25 0.21 -19.08 8.68
N LYS A 26 -0.57 -18.50 9.61
CA LYS A 26 -0.28 -17.18 10.18
C LYS A 26 1.10 -17.10 10.84
N ARG A 27 1.49 -18.13 11.61
CA ARG A 27 2.76 -18.12 12.36
C ARG A 27 3.96 -18.38 11.47
N GLN A 28 3.88 -19.41 10.60
CA GLN A 28 4.97 -19.72 9.66
C GLN A 28 5.12 -18.61 8.61
N GLY A 29 3.99 -18.06 8.14
CA GLY A 29 3.96 -16.92 7.22
C GLY A 29 4.63 -15.69 7.82
N LEU A 30 4.35 -15.38 9.09
CA LEU A 30 5.00 -14.25 9.76
C LEU A 30 6.53 -14.40 9.80
N ILE A 31 7.02 -15.58 10.18
CA ILE A 31 8.46 -15.86 10.26
C ILE A 31 9.11 -15.79 8.88
N LEU A 32 8.47 -16.40 7.87
CA LEU A 32 8.98 -16.41 6.50
C LEU A 32 9.06 -14.99 5.91
N VAL A 33 8.00 -14.19 6.08
CA VAL A 33 7.97 -12.80 5.60
C VAL A 33 9.00 -11.95 6.34
N ALA A 34 9.13 -12.11 7.66
CA ALA A 34 10.15 -11.42 8.45
C ALA A 34 11.57 -11.76 7.96
N ALA A 35 11.84 -13.03 7.67
CA ALA A 35 13.12 -13.49 7.16
C ALA A 35 13.42 -12.95 5.75
N LEU A 36 12.42 -12.96 4.85
CA LEU A 36 12.56 -12.39 3.50
C LEU A 36 12.80 -10.88 3.56
N GLN A 37 12.06 -10.17 4.41
CA GLN A 37 12.26 -8.74 4.63
C GLN A 37 13.68 -8.44 5.13
N ALA A 38 14.20 -9.25 6.07
CA ALA A 38 15.55 -9.12 6.60
C ALA A 38 16.61 -9.34 5.51
N GLY A 39 16.45 -10.38 4.68
CA GLY A 39 17.36 -10.68 3.57
C GLY A 39 17.41 -9.56 2.53
N LEU A 40 16.25 -9.07 2.09
CA LEU A 40 16.17 -7.97 1.12
C LEU A 40 16.72 -6.66 1.71
N ALA A 41 16.42 -6.36 2.98
CA ALA A 41 16.99 -5.19 3.65
C ALA A 41 18.52 -5.30 3.77
N PHE A 42 19.06 -6.50 3.98
CA PHE A 42 20.50 -6.69 4.17
C PHE A 42 21.23 -6.40 2.87
N ILE A 43 20.70 -6.91 1.75
CA ILE A 43 21.18 -6.59 0.40
C ILE A 43 21.11 -5.08 0.16
N ALA A 44 20.02 -4.41 0.54
CA ALA A 44 19.88 -2.97 0.37
C ALA A 44 20.95 -2.17 1.16
N PHE A 45 21.22 -2.55 2.41
CA PHE A 45 22.27 -1.92 3.22
C PHE A 45 23.69 -2.17 2.66
N THR A 46 23.98 -3.38 2.17
CA THR A 46 25.31 -3.69 1.62
C THR A 46 25.57 -2.98 0.29
N ILE A 47 24.56 -2.85 -0.58
CA ILE A 47 24.66 -2.07 -1.84
C ILE A 47 25.01 -0.61 -1.55
N VAL A 48 24.50 -0.05 -0.45
CA VAL A 48 24.76 1.33 -0.02
C VAL A 48 26.12 1.47 0.68
N GLY A 49 26.86 0.38 0.87
CA GLY A 49 28.18 0.39 1.50
C GLY A 49 28.14 0.49 3.02
N THR A 50 26.99 0.19 3.66
CA THR A 50 26.90 0.10 5.12
C THR A 50 27.77 -1.07 5.62
N PRO A 51 28.58 -0.89 6.68
CA PRO A 51 29.43 -1.96 7.21
C PRO A 51 28.61 -3.21 7.55
N LEU A 52 29.18 -4.40 7.31
CA LEU A 52 28.46 -5.67 7.45
C LEU A 52 27.83 -5.87 8.83
N LEU A 53 28.54 -5.52 9.90
CA LEU A 53 28.03 -5.66 11.26
C LEU A 53 26.83 -4.73 11.51
N THR A 54 26.92 -3.46 11.12
CA THR A 54 25.82 -2.50 11.27
C THR A 54 24.63 -2.85 10.39
N ALA A 55 24.86 -3.33 9.17
CA ALA A 55 23.82 -3.81 8.27
C ALA A 55 23.08 -5.01 8.87
N PHE A 56 23.82 -5.97 9.45
CA PHE A 56 23.24 -7.14 10.11
C PHE A 56 22.41 -6.77 11.34
N ILE A 57 22.91 -5.86 12.19
CA ILE A 57 22.15 -5.37 13.36
C ILE A 57 20.88 -4.64 12.90
N ALA A 58 20.99 -3.78 11.89
CA ALA A 58 19.85 -3.03 11.35
C ALA A 58 18.78 -3.97 10.78
N THR A 59 19.16 -5.02 10.05
CA THR A 59 18.19 -5.97 9.49
C THR A 59 17.53 -6.86 10.54
N LEU A 60 18.27 -7.26 11.59
CA LEU A 60 17.66 -7.92 12.74
C LEU A 60 16.66 -6.99 13.43
N ALA A 61 16.97 -5.71 13.61
CA ALA A 61 16.04 -4.73 14.18
C ALA A 61 14.79 -4.54 13.30
N LEU A 62 14.96 -4.46 11.98
CA LEU A 62 13.84 -4.37 11.02
C LEU A 62 12.97 -5.64 11.00
N SER A 63 13.57 -6.81 11.15
CA SER A 63 12.84 -8.08 11.25
C SER A 63 12.08 -8.19 12.56
N ALA A 64 12.73 -7.83 13.67
CA ALA A 64 12.13 -7.84 15.00
C ALA A 64 10.94 -6.87 15.09
N GLN A 65 11.10 -5.62 14.63
CA GLN A 65 9.98 -4.67 14.64
C GLN A 65 8.83 -5.13 13.73
N TYR A 66 9.12 -5.73 12.57
CA TYR A 66 8.09 -6.34 11.73
C TYR A 66 7.29 -7.41 12.47
N ALA A 67 7.99 -8.38 13.06
CA ALA A 67 7.37 -9.50 13.78
C ALA A 67 6.59 -9.04 15.01
N VAL A 68 7.15 -8.12 15.82
CA VAL A 68 6.53 -7.61 17.04
C VAL A 68 5.25 -6.84 16.72
N LEU A 69 5.30 -5.84 15.85
CA LEU A 69 4.10 -5.05 15.49
C LEU A 69 3.05 -5.92 14.81
N SER A 70 3.46 -6.85 13.94
CA SER A 70 2.54 -7.78 13.30
C SER A 70 1.91 -8.78 14.26
N HIS A 71 2.59 -9.12 15.37
CA HIS A 71 2.04 -9.97 16.42
C HIS A 71 1.18 -9.20 17.44
N CYS A 72 1.67 -8.07 17.95
CA CYS A 72 1.00 -7.25 18.96
C CYS A 72 -0.23 -6.52 18.41
N MET A 73 -0.18 -6.08 17.15
CA MET A 73 -1.30 -5.41 16.49
C MET A 73 -2.14 -6.39 15.66
N THR A 74 -2.19 -7.67 16.05
CA THR A 74 -3.09 -8.69 15.46
C THR A 74 -4.57 -8.47 15.80
N MET A 75 -4.90 -7.58 16.75
CA MET A 75 -6.25 -7.39 17.28
C MET A 75 -7.02 -6.26 16.58
N PRO A 76 -8.35 -6.42 16.47
CA PRO A 76 -8.99 -6.62 15.17
C PRO A 76 -8.58 -5.52 14.19
N SER A 77 -8.01 -5.93 13.07
CA SER A 77 -7.84 -5.17 11.85
C SER A 77 -9.16 -4.65 11.23
N GLU A 78 -10.25 -4.58 11.99
CA GLU A 78 -11.59 -4.16 11.58
C GLU A 78 -11.78 -2.64 11.64
N ARG A 79 -10.73 -1.87 11.95
CA ARG A 79 -10.82 -0.42 11.97
C ARG A 79 -9.66 0.19 11.21
N LEU A 80 -10.01 1.10 10.29
CA LEU A 80 -9.07 1.89 9.49
C LEU A 80 -7.95 2.50 10.35
N ARG A 81 -8.29 2.99 11.56
CA ARG A 81 -7.31 3.58 12.49
C ARG A 81 -6.20 2.60 12.91
N GLY A 82 -6.53 1.34 13.15
CA GLY A 82 -5.54 0.33 13.55
C GLY A 82 -4.55 0.04 12.41
N MET A 83 -5.05 -0.10 11.19
CA MET A 83 -4.22 -0.28 10.00
C MET A 83 -3.29 0.91 9.76
N LEU A 84 -3.82 2.14 9.85
CA LEU A 84 -3.03 3.36 9.69
C LEU A 84 -1.96 3.51 10.79
N LEU A 85 -2.31 3.20 12.04
CA LEU A 85 -1.37 3.25 13.17
C LEU A 85 -0.23 2.23 12.99
N LYS A 86 -0.56 0.98 12.64
CA LYS A 86 0.43 -0.07 12.39
C LYS A 86 1.39 0.35 11.27
N LEU A 87 0.85 0.83 10.14
CA LEU A 87 1.67 1.29 9.02
C LEU A 87 2.57 2.47 9.39
N THR A 88 2.03 3.45 10.12
CA THR A 88 2.79 4.62 10.57
C THR A 88 3.93 4.21 11.49
N LEU A 89 3.67 3.32 12.46
CA LEU A 89 4.70 2.82 13.37
C LEU A 89 5.82 2.09 12.63
N HIS A 90 5.49 1.23 11.65
CA HIS A 90 6.51 0.58 10.83
C HIS A 90 7.36 1.59 10.06
N ILE A 91 6.75 2.55 9.37
CA ILE A 91 7.49 3.55 8.58
C ILE A 91 8.41 4.38 9.48
N VAL A 92 7.93 4.82 10.64
CA VAL A 92 8.74 5.57 11.62
C VAL A 92 9.92 4.74 12.10
N LEU A 93 9.71 3.47 12.47
CA LEU A 93 10.80 2.60 12.92
C LEU A 93 11.79 2.29 11.80
N ILE A 94 11.33 2.09 10.56
CA ILE A 94 12.22 1.93 9.40
C ILE A 94 13.10 3.18 9.25
N ALA A 95 12.52 4.38 9.34
CA ALA A 95 13.25 5.63 9.24
C ALA A 95 14.29 5.80 10.36
N LEU A 96 13.92 5.52 11.62
CA LEU A 96 14.82 5.60 12.76
C LEU A 96 15.97 4.60 12.67
N ILE A 97 15.68 3.34 12.35
CA ILE A 97 16.71 2.29 12.21
C ILE A 97 17.66 2.64 11.07
N THR A 98 17.14 3.12 9.94
CA THR A 98 17.97 3.53 8.79
C THR A 98 18.85 4.74 9.13
N ALA A 99 18.31 5.71 9.85
CA ALA A 99 19.05 6.91 10.27
C ALA A 99 20.19 6.57 11.25
N PHE A 100 20.00 5.56 12.10
CA PHE A 100 21.02 5.09 13.03
C PHE A 100 22.08 4.21 12.34
N ALA A 101 21.67 3.38 11.38
CA ALA A 101 22.56 2.42 10.71
C ALA A 101 23.55 3.04 9.71
N VAL A 102 23.25 4.23 9.17
CA VAL A 102 24.05 4.86 8.10
C VAL A 102 24.76 6.12 8.63
N THR A 103 26.08 6.20 8.43
CA THR A 103 26.89 7.37 8.86
C THR A 103 26.64 8.61 8.01
N ILE A 104 27.02 9.81 8.50
CA ILE A 104 26.82 11.09 7.78
C ILE A 104 27.48 11.05 6.38
N ASP A 105 28.71 10.55 6.27
CA ASP A 105 29.44 10.52 4.99
C ASP A 105 28.80 9.53 4.00
N GLN A 106 28.32 8.38 4.49
CA GLN A 106 27.57 7.42 3.68
C GLN A 106 26.21 7.97 3.24
N ARG A 107 25.57 8.83 4.06
CA ARG A 107 24.33 9.52 3.68
C ARG A 107 24.53 10.43 2.48
N HIS A 108 25.65 11.14 2.40
CA HIS A 108 26.01 12.01 1.29
C HIS A 108 26.42 11.24 0.03
N ALA A 109 27.28 10.23 0.12
CA ALA A 109 27.67 9.41 -1.03
C ALA A 109 26.47 8.66 -1.65
N ALA A 110 25.58 8.12 -0.80
CA ALA A 110 24.34 7.49 -1.24
C ALA A 110 23.27 8.49 -1.72
N TRP A 111 23.44 9.79 -1.46
CA TRP A 111 22.59 10.85 -2.00
C TRP A 111 23.04 11.25 -3.40
N GLU A 112 24.35 11.38 -3.65
CA GLU A 112 24.86 11.72 -4.99
C GLU A 112 24.67 10.62 -6.03
N ALA A 113 24.90 9.35 -5.66
CA ALA A 113 24.63 8.21 -6.55
C ALA A 113 23.14 8.11 -6.95
N VAL A 114 22.26 8.64 -6.10
CA VAL A 114 20.82 8.62 -6.26
C VAL A 114 20.33 9.80 -7.12
N VAL A 115 20.84 11.00 -6.88
CA VAL A 115 20.50 12.20 -7.68
C VAL A 115 20.92 12.02 -9.14
N SER A 116 21.97 11.24 -9.40
CA SER A 116 22.37 10.87 -10.77
C SER A 116 21.47 9.83 -11.46
N ALA A 117 20.58 9.16 -10.73
CA ALA A 117 19.89 7.95 -11.18
C ALA A 117 18.38 8.18 -11.42
N LYS A 118 17.96 8.06 -12.69
CA LYS A 118 16.54 8.03 -13.13
C LYS A 118 15.66 6.99 -12.39
N TRP A 119 16.29 6.06 -11.67
CA TRP A 119 15.63 4.99 -10.93
C TRP A 119 14.83 5.47 -9.72
N GLN A 120 15.17 6.61 -9.10
CA GLN A 120 14.41 7.12 -7.95
C GLN A 120 12.97 7.48 -8.35
N THR A 121 12.79 8.22 -9.44
CA THR A 121 11.46 8.58 -9.94
C THR A 121 10.65 7.32 -10.28
N LEU A 122 11.27 6.32 -10.91
CA LEU A 122 10.63 5.04 -11.20
C LEU A 122 10.22 4.28 -9.92
N LEU A 123 11.04 4.30 -8.87
CA LEU A 123 10.72 3.69 -7.58
C LEU A 123 9.56 4.43 -6.89
N CYS A 124 9.54 5.76 -6.92
CA CYS A 124 8.45 6.58 -6.36
C CYS A 124 7.13 6.30 -7.09
N TRP A 125 7.16 6.20 -8.43
CA TRP A 125 5.99 5.82 -9.23
C TRP A 125 5.56 4.38 -8.92
N GLY A 126 6.50 3.45 -8.81
CA GLY A 126 6.22 2.06 -8.40
C GLY A 126 5.56 1.98 -7.03
N LEU A 127 6.04 2.77 -6.06
CA LEU A 127 5.43 2.87 -4.73
C LEU A 127 3.99 3.42 -4.81
N ALA A 128 3.72 4.42 -5.65
CA ALA A 128 2.37 4.94 -5.86
C ALA A 128 1.40 3.85 -6.33
N TYR A 129 1.80 3.03 -7.32
CA TYR A 129 0.99 1.89 -7.76
C TYR A 129 0.81 0.84 -6.65
N LEU A 130 1.87 0.49 -5.92
CA LEU A 130 1.79 -0.47 -4.82
C LEU A 130 0.81 -0.01 -3.73
N LEU A 131 0.83 1.27 -3.35
CA LEU A 131 -0.09 1.84 -2.37
C LEU A 131 -1.54 1.89 -2.88
N ALA A 132 -1.72 2.24 -4.15
CA ALA A 132 -3.04 2.39 -4.77
C ALA A 132 -3.80 1.07 -4.91
N LEU A 133 -3.11 -0.07 -4.95
CA LEU A 133 -3.72 -1.38 -5.16
C LEU A 133 -4.16 -2.04 -3.84
N LYS A 134 -3.36 -2.94 -3.26
CA LYS A 134 -3.80 -3.74 -2.10
C LYS A 134 -4.03 -2.90 -0.83
N PRO A 135 -3.11 -2.03 -0.40
CA PRO A 135 -3.29 -1.23 0.82
C PRO A 135 -4.54 -0.36 0.77
N SER A 136 -4.75 0.34 -0.36
CA SER A 136 -5.96 1.14 -0.56
C SER A 136 -7.24 0.28 -0.63
N SER A 137 -7.18 -0.95 -1.17
CA SER A 137 -8.35 -1.84 -1.21
C SER A 137 -8.74 -2.30 0.18
N SER A 138 -7.75 -2.66 1.00
CA SER A 138 -7.96 -2.97 2.42
C SER A 138 -8.54 -1.76 3.15
N ALA A 139 -8.03 -0.55 2.91
CA ALA A 139 -8.56 0.67 3.50
C ALA A 139 -10.02 0.93 3.12
N ILE A 140 -10.36 0.83 1.82
CA ILE A 140 -11.73 1.02 1.32
C ILE A 140 -12.67 -0.05 1.88
N ALA A 141 -12.24 -1.31 1.95
CA ALA A 141 -13.03 -2.39 2.54
C ALA A 141 -13.36 -2.11 4.02
N LEU A 142 -12.42 -1.53 4.78
CA LEU A 142 -12.65 -1.12 6.16
C LEU A 142 -13.55 0.11 6.29
N ILE A 143 -13.45 1.07 5.37
CA ILE A 143 -14.34 2.24 5.33
C ILE A 143 -15.79 1.79 5.07
N LEU A 144 -15.98 0.83 4.16
CA LEU A 144 -17.30 0.35 3.75
C LEU A 144 -17.79 -0.86 4.56
N GLN A 145 -17.09 -1.25 5.62
CA GLN A 145 -17.36 -2.51 6.33
C GLN A 145 -18.81 -2.60 6.84
N ASN A 146 -19.32 -1.52 7.45
CA ASN A 146 -20.68 -1.48 8.00
C ASN A 146 -21.76 -1.69 6.92
N TRP A 147 -21.69 -0.91 5.82
CA TRP A 147 -22.59 -1.07 4.68
C TRP A 147 -22.48 -2.47 4.06
N THR A 148 -21.26 -3.01 3.96
CA THR A 148 -21.04 -4.34 3.38
C THR A 148 -21.70 -5.42 4.24
N GLN A 149 -21.56 -5.35 5.57
CA GLN A 149 -22.18 -6.31 6.49
C GLN A 149 -23.71 -6.27 6.40
N GLU A 150 -24.31 -5.09 6.33
CA GLU A 150 -25.77 -4.95 6.20
C GLU A 150 -26.29 -5.44 4.84
N LEU A 151 -25.59 -5.13 3.74
CA LEU A 151 -25.99 -5.57 2.40
C LEU A 151 -25.82 -7.07 2.17
N THR A 152 -24.90 -7.72 2.90
CA THR A 152 -24.63 -9.17 2.76
C THR A 152 -25.32 -10.02 3.82
N ALA A 153 -26.07 -9.42 4.75
CA ALA A 153 -26.71 -10.11 5.86
C ALA A 153 -27.78 -11.15 5.43
N THR A 154 -28.29 -11.04 4.21
CA THR A 154 -29.40 -11.87 3.68
C THR A 154 -29.00 -12.84 2.57
N GLU A 155 -27.73 -12.90 2.18
CA GLU A 155 -27.28 -13.65 1.01
C GLU A 155 -26.16 -14.66 1.32
N ASP A 156 -26.19 -15.82 0.66
CA ASP A 156 -25.19 -16.87 0.84
C ASP A 156 -23.78 -16.42 0.40
N ALA A 157 -22.78 -16.70 1.24
CA ALA A 157 -21.39 -16.27 1.00
C ALA A 157 -20.73 -16.94 -0.23
N ALA A 158 -21.22 -18.12 -0.64
CA ALA A 158 -20.65 -18.88 -1.76
C ALA A 158 -21.04 -18.30 -3.13
N THR A 159 -22.27 -17.81 -3.28
CA THR A 159 -22.78 -17.18 -4.51
C THR A 159 -22.18 -15.79 -4.73
N ASN A 160 -21.83 -15.07 -3.67
CA ASN A 160 -21.28 -13.71 -3.76
C ASN A 160 -19.76 -13.62 -4.01
N ARG A 161 -19.03 -14.74 -3.89
CA ARG A 161 -17.56 -14.74 -4.03
C ARG A 161 -17.06 -14.27 -5.40
N PRO A 162 -17.58 -14.75 -6.54
CA PRO A 162 -17.12 -14.31 -7.86
C PRO A 162 -17.38 -12.82 -8.11
N LEU A 163 -18.52 -12.30 -7.64
CA LEU A 163 -18.89 -10.88 -7.75
C LEU A 163 -17.98 -9.98 -6.91
N LYS A 164 -17.62 -10.42 -5.70
CA LYS A 164 -16.68 -9.71 -4.82
C LYS A 164 -15.27 -9.65 -5.42
N GLU A 165 -14.81 -10.73 -6.04
CA GLU A 165 -13.53 -10.77 -6.73
C GLU A 165 -13.54 -9.84 -7.95
N ALA A 166 -14.59 -9.85 -8.78
CA ALA A 166 -14.75 -8.94 -9.92
C ALA A 166 -14.74 -7.46 -9.50
N GLY A 167 -15.46 -7.10 -8.43
CA GLY A 167 -15.46 -5.74 -7.89
C GLY A 167 -14.06 -5.28 -7.43
N THR A 168 -13.27 -6.19 -6.85
CA THR A 168 -11.89 -5.92 -6.45
C THR A 168 -11.01 -5.61 -7.67
N PHE A 169 -11.11 -6.39 -8.73
CA PHE A 169 -10.37 -6.16 -9.98
C PHE A 169 -10.78 -4.87 -10.68
N ILE A 170 -12.08 -4.55 -10.75
CA ILE A 170 -12.56 -3.27 -11.29
C ILE A 170 -11.91 -2.11 -10.54
N GLY A 171 -11.88 -2.18 -9.20
CA GLY A 171 -11.22 -1.16 -8.39
C GLY A 171 -9.71 -1.07 -8.63
N TYR A 172 -9.02 -2.17 -8.93
CA TYR A 172 -7.60 -2.13 -9.30
C TYR A 172 -7.37 -1.45 -10.65
N PHE A 173 -8.18 -1.77 -11.67
CA PHE A 173 -8.08 -1.13 -12.98
C PHE A 173 -8.34 0.37 -12.90
N GLU A 174 -9.41 0.78 -12.21
CA GLU A 174 -9.73 2.20 -11.98
C GLU A 174 -8.56 2.95 -11.34
N ARG A 175 -8.06 2.47 -10.20
CA ARG A 175 -6.98 3.18 -9.49
C ARG A 175 -5.67 3.17 -10.25
N THR A 176 -5.38 2.11 -11.01
CA THR A 176 -4.22 2.08 -11.91
C THR A 176 -4.35 3.20 -12.94
N LEU A 177 -5.48 3.32 -13.63
CA LEU A 177 -5.73 4.39 -14.60
C LEU A 177 -5.64 5.78 -13.96
N ILE A 178 -6.23 5.96 -12.78
CA ILE A 178 -6.17 7.24 -12.05
C ILE A 178 -4.72 7.61 -11.72
N VAL A 179 -3.95 6.70 -11.11
CA VAL A 179 -2.53 6.93 -10.80
C VAL A 179 -1.76 7.27 -12.07
N THR A 180 -1.97 6.50 -13.14
CA THR A 180 -1.35 6.73 -14.44
C THR A 180 -1.64 8.13 -14.99
N PHE A 181 -2.90 8.57 -14.98
CA PHE A 181 -3.27 9.90 -15.44
C PHE A 181 -2.71 11.01 -14.56
N VAL A 182 -2.68 10.84 -13.24
CA VAL A 182 -2.08 11.82 -12.32
C VAL A 182 -0.58 11.95 -12.56
N LEU A 183 0.15 10.84 -12.68
CA LEU A 183 1.60 10.85 -12.94
C LEU A 183 1.94 11.48 -14.31
N TRP A 184 1.06 11.34 -15.30
CA TRP A 184 1.19 12.03 -16.60
C TRP A 184 0.64 13.47 -16.62
N GLY A 185 0.14 14.00 -15.50
CA GLY A 185 -0.44 15.34 -15.43
C GLY A 185 -1.78 15.49 -16.17
N GLN A 186 -2.41 14.38 -16.53
CA GLN A 186 -3.67 14.31 -17.29
C GLN A 186 -4.89 14.23 -16.37
N LEU A 187 -5.10 15.25 -15.53
CA LEU A 187 -6.29 15.33 -14.67
C LEU A 187 -7.64 15.17 -15.41
N PRO A 188 -7.81 15.64 -16.67
CA PRO A 188 -9.02 15.34 -17.45
C PRO A 188 -9.26 13.84 -17.66
N GLY A 189 -8.19 13.04 -17.79
CA GLY A 189 -8.28 11.59 -17.88
C GLY A 189 -8.85 10.95 -16.62
N VAL A 190 -8.52 11.49 -15.43
CA VAL A 190 -9.13 11.08 -14.16
C VAL A 190 -10.63 11.34 -14.17
N ALA A 191 -11.05 12.54 -14.61
CA ALA A 191 -12.47 12.89 -14.70
C ALA A 191 -13.23 11.98 -15.67
N LEU A 192 -12.62 11.59 -16.79
CA LEU A 192 -13.19 10.63 -17.74
C LEU A 192 -13.43 9.26 -17.09
N VAL A 193 -12.46 8.73 -16.34
CA VAL A 193 -12.60 7.44 -15.63
C VAL A 193 -13.77 7.48 -14.64
N LEU A 194 -13.85 8.56 -13.86
CA LEU A 194 -14.93 8.73 -12.88
C LEU A 194 -16.30 8.86 -13.57
N ALA A 195 -16.38 9.65 -14.65
CA ALA A 195 -17.60 9.80 -15.44
C ALA A 195 -18.06 8.47 -16.05
N ALA A 196 -17.14 7.72 -16.66
CA ALA A 196 -17.45 6.41 -17.25
C ALA A 196 -17.99 5.44 -16.18
N LYS A 197 -17.35 5.40 -15.00
CA LYS A 197 -17.81 4.57 -13.88
C LYS A 197 -19.21 4.97 -13.41
N SER A 198 -19.50 6.26 -13.30
CA SER A 198 -20.84 6.76 -12.91
C SER A 198 -21.92 6.40 -13.93
N VAL A 199 -21.63 6.48 -15.24
CA VAL A 199 -22.59 6.14 -16.30
C VAL A 199 -22.96 4.65 -16.26
N PHE A 200 -21.97 3.76 -16.16
CA PHE A 200 -22.23 2.31 -16.09
C PHE A 200 -23.01 1.91 -14.84
N ARG A 201 -22.87 2.65 -13.74
CA ARG A 201 -23.54 2.37 -12.47
C ARG A 201 -24.93 2.99 -12.37
N PHE A 202 -25.31 3.87 -13.28
CA PHE A 202 -26.58 4.60 -13.23
C PHE A 202 -27.80 3.67 -13.44
N GLY A 203 -27.68 2.65 -14.29
CA GLY A 203 -28.70 1.63 -14.47
C GLY A 203 -28.96 0.83 -13.19
N ASP A 204 -27.89 0.31 -12.58
CA ASP A 204 -27.97 -0.50 -11.35
C ASP A 204 -28.58 0.29 -10.17
N LEU A 205 -28.22 1.57 -10.02
CA LEU A 205 -28.75 2.45 -8.97
C LEU A 205 -30.25 2.72 -9.13
N LYS A 206 -30.75 2.72 -10.37
CA LYS A 206 -32.17 2.92 -10.67
C LYS A 206 -33.01 1.67 -10.35
N ASP A 207 -32.45 0.49 -10.58
CA ASP A 207 -33.16 -0.79 -10.40
C ASP A 207 -33.05 -1.39 -8.98
N HIS A 208 -31.94 -1.14 -8.25
CA HIS A 208 -31.67 -1.72 -6.92
C HIS A 208 -31.89 -0.73 -5.76
N GLY A 209 -32.78 0.25 -5.97
CA GLY A 209 -32.95 1.55 -5.27
C GLY A 209 -33.15 1.59 -3.74
N SER A 210 -32.37 0.85 -2.95
CA SER A 210 -32.20 1.14 -1.53
C SER A 210 -31.22 2.31 -1.34
N ARG A 211 -31.56 3.21 -0.43
CA ARG A 211 -30.69 4.33 -0.02
C ARG A 211 -29.30 3.83 0.38
N MET A 212 -29.24 2.70 1.09
CA MET A 212 -28.00 2.08 1.55
C MET A 212 -27.10 1.61 0.41
N PHE A 213 -27.64 0.96 -0.62
CA PHE A 213 -26.85 0.56 -1.80
C PHE A 213 -26.29 1.77 -2.54
N THR A 214 -27.10 2.83 -2.66
CA THR A 214 -26.66 4.08 -3.29
C THR A 214 -25.50 4.73 -2.53
N GLU A 215 -25.62 4.82 -1.20
CA GLU A 215 -24.56 5.35 -0.33
C GLU A 215 -23.28 4.50 -0.42
N TYR A 216 -23.40 3.15 -0.40
CA TYR A 216 -22.27 2.23 -0.55
C TYR A 216 -21.50 2.47 -1.85
N VAL A 217 -22.22 2.56 -2.98
CA VAL A 217 -21.62 2.77 -4.31
C VAL A 217 -20.96 4.14 -4.42
N MET A 218 -21.61 5.20 -3.91
CA MET A 218 -21.07 6.55 -3.94
C MET A 218 -19.83 6.68 -3.06
N LEU A 219 -19.89 6.23 -1.80
CA LEU A 219 -18.76 6.26 -0.87
C LEU A 219 -17.59 5.42 -1.40
N GLY A 220 -17.85 4.24 -1.95
CA GLY A 220 -16.81 3.38 -2.51
C GLY A 220 -16.12 4.01 -3.72
N THR A 221 -16.88 4.65 -4.60
CA THR A 221 -16.32 5.34 -5.77
C THR A 221 -15.49 6.55 -5.36
N PHE A 222 -16.01 7.38 -4.45
CA PHE A 222 -15.30 8.56 -3.96
C PHE A 222 -14.02 8.18 -3.21
N ALA A 223 -14.08 7.19 -2.30
CA ALA A 223 -12.92 6.70 -1.58
C ALA A 223 -11.86 6.11 -2.54
N SER A 224 -12.26 5.29 -3.51
CA SER A 224 -11.36 4.74 -4.54
C SER A 224 -10.63 5.85 -5.31
N ALA A 225 -11.38 6.87 -5.75
CA ALA A 225 -10.82 8.02 -6.45
C ALA A 225 -9.83 8.80 -5.57
N MET A 226 -10.19 9.08 -4.31
CA MET A 226 -9.31 9.77 -3.36
C MET A 226 -7.99 9.01 -3.15
N PHE A 227 -8.04 7.70 -2.94
CA PHE A 227 -6.83 6.89 -2.79
C PHE A 227 -5.99 6.86 -4.07
N GLY A 228 -6.61 6.69 -5.24
CA GLY A 228 -5.89 6.69 -6.52
C GLY A 228 -5.20 8.03 -6.79
N ILE A 229 -5.91 9.14 -6.63
CA ILE A 229 -5.36 10.49 -6.81
C ILE A 229 -4.26 10.76 -5.79
N GLY A 230 -4.52 10.49 -4.51
CA GLY A 230 -3.57 10.72 -3.43
C GLY A 230 -2.27 9.93 -3.61
N CYS A 231 -2.36 8.66 -3.99
CA CYS A 231 -1.17 7.84 -4.27
C CYS A 231 -0.40 8.37 -5.49
N GLY A 232 -1.08 8.76 -6.57
CA GLY A 232 -0.45 9.36 -7.75
C GLY A 232 0.28 10.66 -7.43
N LEU A 233 -0.36 11.57 -6.69
CA LEU A 233 0.25 12.84 -6.28
C LEU A 233 1.45 12.62 -5.35
N LEU A 234 1.36 11.66 -4.42
CA LEU A 234 2.47 11.29 -3.56
C LEU A 234 3.67 10.79 -4.39
N GLY A 235 3.42 9.91 -5.36
CA GLY A 235 4.46 9.39 -6.26
C GLY A 235 5.12 10.48 -7.11
N ASP A 236 4.32 11.40 -7.67
CA ASP A 236 4.82 12.54 -8.45
C ASP A 236 5.65 13.49 -7.58
N TYR A 237 5.17 13.85 -6.39
CA TYR A 237 5.88 14.72 -5.46
C TYR A 237 7.21 14.10 -5.00
N LEU A 238 7.20 12.85 -4.54
CA LEU A 238 8.41 12.14 -4.10
C LEU A 238 9.39 11.90 -5.26
N GLY A 239 8.91 11.79 -6.49
CA GLY A 239 9.73 11.59 -7.68
C GLY A 239 10.49 12.84 -8.13
N LYS A 240 10.10 14.02 -7.63
CA LYS A 240 10.71 15.33 -7.92
C LYS A 240 11.70 15.82 -6.85
N LEU A 241 11.69 15.19 -5.67
CA LEU A 241 12.63 15.44 -4.56
C LEU A 241 13.99 14.81 -4.83
#